data_AF-A0A1C3KE80-F1
#
_entry.id   AF-A0A1C3KE80-F1
#
_cell.length_a   1.000
_cell.length_b   1.000
_cell.length_c   1.000
_cell.angle_alpha   90.00
_cell.angle_beta   90.00
_cell.angle_gamma   90.00
#
_symmetry.space_group_name_H-M   'P 1'
#
loop_
_entity.id
_entity.type
_entity.pdbx_description
1 polymer ?
#
loop_
_entity_poly.entity_id
_entity_poly.type
_entity_poly.pdbx_seq_one_letter_code
_entity_poly.pdbx_strand_id
1 'polypeptide(L)'
;MSNIRLGLQSNEYEKIQRKSWTNIVFSQSDDDEEETSPPTVNKEGKFYKKLYAFIESKATYINLILRAKSEEDKAVPKNKYSKASRKSFQEEKEERERCLNEIKDIVKSIFPRRSDEYIDVYLKEIMSNPPKENCHLHKKLFQRNDKNMFVKHNIISYVLNFVDCKTLMKFKECSKIDNEIVSLYLRKILYSLSFKDQEIKTNIHYWKNVIDYFFFKSGKLKPIDRTLYPLVLKELEKNKSFCAITKDSMESTIFISLDYFNENLISCCNHTNPLPHTCIPTNEIQGIKQYKTENITMVDFVQEYYKRLTIIDDELMWSVCYFRKSTQFLSLLLLEYIKCMMLVLNKYKGSCIFKKTEYLVNCGHHITHRIWIQLFYEYGNELVDVQEKRKKKKKKKRNAQNDHKVSAAPAFDADYGGENDNDNDYADDDSTNNNRTLYLTIADHYKWDA
;
A
#
# COMPACT_ATOMS: atom_id res chain seq x y z
N MET A 1 -12.06 44.80 26.92
CA MET A 1 -11.40 44.39 28.18
C MET A 1 -12.26 43.33 28.86
N SER A 2 -11.78 42.09 28.90
CA SER A 2 -12.24 41.04 29.82
C SER A 2 -11.18 39.93 29.78
N ASN A 3 -10.15 40.10 30.60
CA ASN A 3 -9.09 39.12 30.82
C ASN A 3 -9.66 37.95 31.64
N ILE A 4 -10.07 36.87 30.97
CA ILE A 4 -10.27 35.59 31.63
C ILE A 4 -8.95 34.82 31.52
N ARG A 5 -8.09 34.98 32.53
CA ARG A 5 -6.95 34.08 32.75
C ARG A 5 -7.52 32.71 33.13
N LEU A 6 -7.66 31.82 32.15
CA LEU A 6 -7.81 30.39 32.42
C LEU A 6 -6.46 29.90 32.97
N GLY A 7 -6.37 29.85 34.30
CA GLY A 7 -5.31 29.11 34.97
C GLY A 7 -5.38 27.66 34.52
N LEU A 8 -4.40 27.23 33.74
CA LEU A 8 -4.10 25.82 33.53
C LEU A 8 -3.71 25.21 34.89
N GLN A 9 -4.72 24.81 35.65
CA GLN A 9 -4.50 23.81 36.69
C GLN A 9 -4.07 22.53 35.98
N SER A 10 -2.85 22.09 36.28
CA SER A 10 -2.32 20.80 35.89
C SER A 10 -3.38 19.72 36.14
N ASN A 11 -3.68 18.90 35.12
CA ASN A 11 -4.63 17.80 35.20
C ASN A 11 -4.37 16.94 36.45
N GLU A 12 -5.17 17.12 37.51
CA GLU A 12 -5.19 16.21 38.65
C GLU A 12 -5.59 14.80 38.20
N TYR A 13 -6.28 14.66 37.06
CA TYR A 13 -6.58 13.39 36.40
C TYR A 13 -5.33 12.60 35.96
N GLU A 14 -4.24 13.26 35.55
CA GLU A 14 -2.98 12.55 35.23
C GLU A 14 -2.24 12.10 36.49
N LYS A 15 -2.33 12.86 37.60
CA LYS A 15 -1.81 12.45 38.90
C LYS A 15 -2.64 11.31 39.52
N ILE A 16 -3.95 11.30 39.30
CA ILE A 16 -4.86 10.25 39.77
C ILE A 16 -4.72 8.99 38.91
N GLN A 17 -4.55 9.08 37.57
CA GLN A 17 -4.24 7.89 36.75
C GLN A 17 -2.85 7.33 37.04
N ARG A 18 -1.82 8.16 37.26
CA ARG A 18 -0.52 7.63 37.69
C ARG A 18 -0.57 6.97 39.07
N LYS A 19 -1.30 7.54 40.04
CA LYS A 19 -1.47 6.94 41.38
C LYS A 19 -2.41 5.72 41.41
N SER A 20 -3.41 5.68 40.53
CA SER A 20 -4.36 4.57 40.44
C SER A 20 -3.75 3.35 39.73
N TRP A 21 -2.78 3.54 38.83
CA TRP A 21 -2.20 2.45 38.04
C TRP A 21 -0.87 1.94 38.59
N THR A 22 -0.19 2.69 39.46
CA THR A 22 0.82 2.12 40.36
C THR A 22 0.23 1.15 41.39
N ASN A 23 -1.10 1.15 41.56
CA ASN A 23 -1.79 0.29 42.50
C ASN A 23 -2.30 -1.03 41.91
N ILE A 24 -1.97 -1.38 40.66
CA ILE A 24 -1.79 -2.81 40.35
C ILE A 24 -0.42 -3.19 40.91
N VAL A 25 -0.34 -3.23 42.24
CA VAL A 25 0.71 -3.94 42.94
C VAL A 25 0.46 -5.40 42.56
N PHE A 26 1.17 -5.90 41.55
CA PHE A 26 1.42 -7.33 41.49
C PHE A 26 2.19 -7.65 42.77
N SER A 27 1.44 -8.07 43.80
CA SER A 27 1.99 -8.51 45.08
C SER A 27 3.20 -9.40 44.80
N GLN A 28 4.37 -8.98 45.27
CA GLN A 28 5.59 -9.77 45.22
C GLN A 28 5.61 -10.88 46.27
N SER A 29 4.55 -11.02 47.07
CA SER A 29 4.30 -12.23 47.85
C SER A 29 3.15 -12.98 47.21
N ASP A 30 3.44 -14.17 46.70
CA ASP A 30 2.65 -15.38 46.94
C ASP A 30 3.25 -16.48 46.08
N ASP A 31 4.04 -17.33 46.75
CA ASP A 31 4.52 -18.65 46.38
C ASP A 31 4.15 -19.11 44.96
N ASP A 32 5.09 -18.96 44.03
CA ASP A 32 5.13 -19.79 42.85
C ASP A 32 6.35 -20.69 43.01
N GLU A 33 6.11 -21.97 43.30
CA GLU A 33 7.09 -23.03 43.16
C GLU A 33 7.83 -22.86 41.83
N GLU A 34 9.12 -23.22 41.81
CA GLU A 34 9.88 -23.42 40.57
C GLU A 34 9.18 -24.52 39.75
N GLU A 35 8.15 -24.14 39.00
CA GLU A 35 7.59 -24.98 37.95
C GLU A 35 8.69 -25.13 36.91
N THR A 36 9.40 -26.25 37.02
CA THR A 36 10.23 -26.84 35.97
C THR A 36 9.47 -26.72 34.66
N SER A 37 10.15 -26.17 33.64
CA SER A 37 9.65 -25.89 32.29
C SER A 37 8.67 -26.97 31.79
N PRO A 38 7.34 -26.75 31.88
CA PRO A 38 6.40 -27.78 31.55
C PRO A 38 6.31 -27.91 30.02
N PRO A 39 6.22 -29.14 29.48
CA PRO A 39 6.02 -29.36 28.05
C PRO A 39 4.63 -28.92 27.58
N THR A 40 3.71 -28.57 28.49
CA THR A 40 2.30 -28.24 28.22
C THR A 40 1.86 -27.00 29.00
N VAL A 41 0.99 -26.18 28.39
CA VAL A 41 0.48 -24.94 28.99
C VAL A 41 -0.63 -25.24 30.00
N ASN A 42 -0.43 -24.84 31.26
CA ASN A 42 -1.46 -24.89 32.29
C ASN A 42 -2.39 -23.66 32.19
N LYS A 43 -3.50 -23.79 31.47
CA LYS A 43 -4.49 -22.70 31.27
C LYS A 43 -5.18 -22.25 32.56
N GLU A 44 -5.23 -23.11 33.57
CA GLU A 44 -5.83 -22.80 34.86
C GLU A 44 -4.83 -22.17 35.84
N GLY A 45 -3.54 -22.24 35.53
CA GLY A 45 -2.44 -21.71 36.32
C GLY A 45 -2.51 -20.19 36.50
N LYS A 46 -2.02 -19.73 37.66
CA LYS A 46 -1.97 -18.30 38.02
C LYS A 46 -1.19 -17.50 36.98
N PHE A 47 -0.10 -18.06 36.45
CA PHE A 47 0.72 -17.40 35.45
C PHE A 47 -0.01 -17.21 34.12
N TYR A 48 -0.65 -18.26 33.56
CA TYR A 48 -1.44 -18.14 32.32
C TYR A 48 -2.50 -17.04 32.46
N LYS A 49 -3.25 -17.05 33.56
CA LYS A 49 -4.30 -16.06 33.82
C LYS A 49 -3.74 -14.63 33.94
N LYS A 50 -2.62 -14.44 34.64
CA LYS A 50 -1.94 -13.14 34.75
C LYS A 50 -1.41 -12.65 33.39
N LEU A 51 -0.76 -13.53 32.63
CA LEU A 51 -0.21 -13.21 31.31
C LEU A 51 -1.32 -12.89 30.30
N TYR A 52 -2.38 -13.70 30.27
CA TYR A 52 -3.54 -13.50 29.41
C TYR A 52 -4.26 -12.19 29.72
N ALA A 53 -4.51 -11.89 31.00
CA ALA A 53 -5.10 -10.63 31.43
C ALA A 53 -4.19 -9.43 31.13
N PHE A 54 -2.87 -9.59 31.29
CA PHE A 54 -1.89 -8.55 30.94
C PHE A 54 -1.94 -8.22 29.45
N ILE A 55 -1.99 -9.23 28.58
CA ILE A 55 -2.10 -9.04 27.14
C ILE A 55 -3.47 -8.45 26.77
N GLU A 56 -4.56 -8.94 27.37
CA GLU A 56 -5.92 -8.40 27.17
C GLU A 56 -6.03 -6.92 27.58
N SER A 57 -5.22 -6.49 28.56
CA SER A 57 -5.29 -5.12 29.11
C SER A 57 -4.94 -4.01 28.10
N LYS A 58 -4.16 -4.31 27.05
CA LYS A 58 -3.81 -3.33 26.01
C LYS A 58 -3.98 -3.90 24.63
N ALA A 59 -4.76 -3.19 23.82
CA ALA A 59 -5.01 -3.57 22.44
C ALA A 59 -3.73 -3.53 21.58
N THR A 60 -2.71 -2.75 21.95
CA THR A 60 -1.37 -2.80 21.33
C THR A 60 -0.71 -4.17 21.51
N TYR A 61 -0.86 -4.82 22.66
CA TYR A 61 -0.30 -6.15 22.92
C TYR A 61 -1.09 -7.22 22.17
N ILE A 62 -2.43 -7.12 22.16
CA ILE A 62 -3.29 -7.98 21.33
C ILE A 62 -2.88 -7.87 19.86
N ASN A 63 -2.64 -6.66 19.35
CA ASN A 63 -2.18 -6.42 17.97
C ASN A 63 -0.80 -7.03 17.70
N LEU A 64 0.15 -6.93 18.64
CA LEU A 64 1.45 -7.59 18.53
C LEU A 64 1.30 -9.12 18.43
N ILE A 65 0.45 -9.74 19.26
CA ILE A 65 0.16 -11.19 19.18
C ILE A 65 -0.49 -11.55 17.85
N LEU A 66 -1.47 -10.76 17.41
CA LEU A 66 -2.18 -11.02 16.15
C LEU A 66 -1.27 -10.90 14.93
N ARG A 67 -0.25 -10.03 14.98
CA ARG A 67 0.77 -9.91 13.93
C ARG A 67 1.84 -10.99 14.02
N ALA A 68 2.17 -11.45 15.22
CA ALA A 68 3.10 -12.55 15.43
C ALA A 68 2.51 -13.91 15.04
N LYS A 69 1.18 -14.06 15.08
CA LYS A 69 0.47 -15.33 14.81
C LYS A 69 0.82 -15.87 13.40
N SER A 70 1.31 -17.09 13.34
CA SER A 70 1.41 -17.83 12.08
C SER A 70 0.01 -18.27 11.63
N GLU A 71 -0.39 -17.87 10.43
CA GLU A 71 -1.33 -18.70 9.67
C GLU A 71 -0.51 -19.88 9.14
N GLU A 72 -0.43 -20.96 9.92
CA GLU A 72 -0.17 -22.28 9.34
C GLU A 72 -1.35 -22.56 8.37
N ASP A 73 -1.03 -22.95 7.14
CA ASP A 73 -1.96 -23.34 6.05
C ASP A 73 -2.36 -22.33 4.95
N LYS A 74 -1.56 -21.30 4.66
CA LYS A 74 -1.58 -20.71 3.29
C LYS A 74 -0.57 -21.43 2.40
N ALA A 75 -1.04 -22.48 1.74
CA ALA A 75 -0.30 -23.20 0.71
C ALA A 75 0.38 -22.21 -0.26
N VAL A 76 1.71 -22.31 -0.35
CA VAL A 76 2.53 -21.54 -1.30
C VAL A 76 1.93 -21.72 -2.70
N PRO A 77 1.50 -20.65 -3.41
CA PRO A 77 1.00 -20.80 -4.76
C PRO A 77 2.14 -21.30 -5.66
N LYS A 78 2.06 -22.57 -6.08
CA LYS A 78 2.97 -23.20 -7.03
C LYS A 78 2.70 -22.68 -8.46
N ASN A 79 2.89 -21.39 -8.70
CA ASN A 79 2.87 -20.83 -10.06
C ASN A 79 4.18 -20.10 -10.36
N LYS A 80 4.67 -20.27 -11.60
CA LYS A 80 6.00 -19.85 -12.11
C LYS A 80 6.28 -18.33 -12.12
N TYR A 81 5.42 -17.50 -11.54
CA TYR A 81 5.59 -16.05 -11.40
C TYR A 81 5.79 -15.68 -9.92
N SER A 82 6.95 -16.02 -9.32
CA SER A 82 7.13 -15.94 -7.85
C SER A 82 8.45 -15.31 -7.38
N LYS A 83 8.90 -14.20 -7.96
CA LYS A 83 9.89 -13.35 -7.27
C LYS A 83 9.25 -12.31 -6.35
N ALA A 84 8.18 -11.63 -6.80
CA ALA A 84 7.45 -10.65 -5.99
C ALA A 84 6.71 -11.30 -4.80
N SER A 85 6.08 -12.47 -5.02
CA SER A 85 5.42 -13.22 -3.95
C SER A 85 6.41 -13.77 -2.91
N ARG A 86 7.61 -14.22 -3.31
CA ARG A 86 8.62 -14.69 -2.35
C ARG A 86 9.16 -13.55 -1.49
N LYS A 87 9.36 -12.36 -2.05
CA LYS A 87 9.80 -11.18 -1.29
C LYS A 87 8.75 -10.72 -0.28
N SER A 88 7.47 -10.70 -0.65
CA SER A 88 6.39 -10.37 0.29
C SER A 88 6.26 -11.39 1.42
N PHE A 89 6.44 -12.69 1.13
CA PHE A 89 6.49 -13.73 2.16
C PHE A 89 7.70 -13.58 3.10
N GLN A 90 8.85 -13.14 2.58
CA GLN A 90 10.05 -12.88 3.37
C GLN A 90 9.85 -11.68 4.31
N GLU A 91 9.33 -10.56 3.79
CA GLU A 91 9.03 -9.34 4.56
C GLU A 91 7.98 -9.62 5.66
N GLU A 92 6.96 -10.42 5.35
CA GLU A 92 5.95 -10.83 6.33
C GLU A 92 6.55 -11.73 7.43
N LYS A 93 7.52 -12.58 7.09
CA LYS A 93 8.24 -13.41 8.08
C LYS A 93 9.14 -12.55 8.99
N GLU A 94 9.85 -11.58 8.43
CA GLU A 94 10.68 -10.64 9.19
C GLU A 94 9.85 -9.72 10.11
N GLU A 95 8.66 -9.29 9.66
CA GLU A 95 7.72 -8.55 10.52
C GLU A 95 7.20 -9.42 11.68
N ARG A 96 6.86 -10.69 11.43
CA ARG A 96 6.43 -11.63 12.48
C ARG A 96 7.51 -11.84 13.54
N GLU A 97 8.75 -12.09 13.12
CA GLU A 97 9.87 -12.28 14.05
C GLU A 97 10.14 -11.02 14.88
N ARG A 98 10.05 -9.82 14.27
CA ARG A 98 10.14 -8.55 15.01
C ARG A 98 9.03 -8.39 16.05
N CYS A 99 7.77 -8.62 15.70
CA CYS A 99 6.66 -8.51 16.65
C CYS A 99 6.74 -9.54 17.78
N LEU A 100 7.21 -10.76 17.48
CA LEU A 100 7.43 -11.81 18.47
C LEU A 100 8.54 -11.41 19.46
N ASN A 101 9.65 -10.87 18.98
CA ASN A 101 10.73 -10.42 19.85
C ASN A 101 10.29 -9.23 20.71
N GLU A 102 9.58 -8.26 20.13
CA GLU A 102 9.07 -7.10 20.85
C GLU A 102 8.11 -7.50 21.99
N ILE A 103 7.22 -8.48 21.74
CA ILE A 103 6.32 -8.93 22.80
C ILE A 103 7.02 -9.77 23.87
N LYS A 104 8.04 -10.56 23.50
CA LYS A 104 8.88 -11.27 24.48
C LYS A 104 9.60 -10.30 25.40
N ASP A 105 10.20 -9.25 24.85
CA ASP A 105 10.90 -8.22 25.62
C ASP A 105 9.95 -7.52 26.61
N ILE A 106 8.74 -7.17 26.15
CA ILE A 106 7.70 -6.58 27.00
C ILE A 106 7.32 -7.54 28.14
N VAL A 107 7.07 -8.82 27.83
CA VAL A 107 6.67 -9.83 28.82
C VAL A 107 7.82 -10.10 29.81
N LYS A 108 9.06 -10.20 29.34
CA LYS A 108 10.25 -10.41 30.17
C LYS A 108 10.51 -9.25 31.13
N SER A 109 10.25 -8.01 30.69
CA SER A 109 10.37 -6.83 31.57
C SER A 109 9.40 -6.86 32.76
N ILE A 110 8.28 -7.56 32.63
CA ILE A 110 7.23 -7.66 33.66
C ILE A 110 7.35 -8.95 34.48
N PHE A 111 7.80 -10.04 33.84
CA PHE A 111 8.00 -11.34 34.47
C PHE A 111 9.47 -11.79 34.38
N PRO A 112 10.42 -11.05 35.01
CA PRO A 112 11.85 -11.29 34.83
C PRO A 112 12.33 -12.63 35.41
N ARG A 113 11.60 -13.19 36.37
CA ARG A 113 11.95 -14.45 37.06
C ARG A 113 11.65 -15.72 36.24
N ARG A 114 10.92 -15.62 35.12
CA ARG A 114 10.56 -16.79 34.29
C ARG A 114 11.59 -16.97 33.17
N SER A 115 11.95 -18.21 32.83
CA SER A 115 12.87 -18.50 31.72
C SER A 115 12.24 -18.13 30.37
N ASP A 116 13.08 -17.87 29.37
CA ASP A 116 12.60 -17.51 28.03
C ASP A 116 11.82 -18.65 27.38
N GLU A 117 12.26 -19.90 27.60
CA GLU A 117 11.57 -21.11 27.15
C GLU A 117 10.16 -21.23 27.75
N TYR A 118 10.00 -20.88 29.04
CA TYR A 118 8.70 -20.90 29.71
C TYR A 118 7.77 -19.81 29.15
N ILE A 119 8.29 -18.61 28.91
CA ILE A 119 7.52 -17.52 28.28
C ILE A 119 7.10 -17.90 26.85
N ASP A 120 7.98 -18.54 26.09
CA ASP A 120 7.74 -18.94 24.71
C ASP A 120 6.61 -19.97 24.56
N VAL A 121 6.57 -20.97 25.44
CA VAL A 121 5.52 -21.99 25.45
C VAL A 121 4.14 -21.37 25.71
N TYR A 122 4.05 -20.43 26.66
CA TYR A 122 2.80 -19.75 26.98
C TYR A 122 2.39 -18.73 25.92
N LEU A 123 3.34 -17.98 25.33
CA LEU A 123 3.05 -17.05 24.24
C LEU A 123 2.57 -17.79 22.98
N LYS A 124 3.14 -18.95 22.65
CA LYS A 124 2.65 -19.80 21.55
C LYS A 124 1.18 -20.17 21.73
N GLU A 125 0.76 -20.51 22.94
CA GLU A 125 -0.65 -20.82 23.23
C GLU A 125 -1.56 -19.59 23.18
N ILE A 126 -1.09 -18.43 23.65
CA ILE A 126 -1.87 -17.20 23.50
C ILE A 126 -1.95 -16.76 22.03
N MET A 127 -0.92 -17.02 21.23
CA MET A 127 -0.97 -16.79 19.78
C MET A 127 -1.94 -17.74 19.07
N SER A 128 -2.05 -18.99 19.53
CA SER A 128 -3.03 -19.94 19.00
C SER A 128 -4.46 -19.46 19.30
N ASN A 129 -4.70 -18.94 20.51
CA ASN A 129 -5.99 -18.38 20.95
C ASN A 129 -5.86 -16.98 21.59
N PRO A 130 -5.76 -15.92 20.77
CA PRO A 130 -5.50 -14.57 21.27
C PRO A 130 -6.69 -13.98 22.03
N PRO A 131 -6.45 -13.14 23.06
CA PRO A 131 -7.53 -12.45 23.75
C PRO A 131 -8.38 -11.65 22.78
N LYS A 132 -9.70 -11.76 22.92
CA LYS A 132 -10.64 -10.95 22.13
C LYS A 132 -10.61 -9.53 22.66
N GLU A 133 -10.57 -8.55 21.76
CA GLU A 133 -10.68 -7.14 22.12
C GLU A 133 -11.99 -6.92 22.90
N ASN A 134 -11.89 -6.58 24.19
CA ASN A 134 -13.04 -6.41 25.08
C ASN A 134 -13.30 -4.93 25.35
N CYS A 135 -13.57 -4.17 24.28
CA CYS A 135 -13.81 -2.74 24.39
C CYS A 135 -15.31 -2.42 24.55
N HIS A 136 -15.68 -1.68 25.60
CA HIS A 136 -17.05 -1.22 25.81
C HIS A 136 -17.58 -0.35 24.65
N LEU A 137 -16.69 0.41 24.00
CA LEU A 137 -17.00 1.17 22.79
C LEU A 137 -17.47 0.22 21.68
N HIS A 138 -16.74 -0.87 21.45
CA HIS A 138 -17.06 -1.85 20.41
C HIS A 138 -18.42 -2.50 20.67
N LYS A 139 -18.69 -2.89 21.91
CA LYS A 139 -19.96 -3.50 22.32
C LYS A 139 -21.17 -2.58 22.13
N LYS A 140 -21.01 -1.27 22.31
CA LYS A 140 -22.14 -0.31 22.25
C LYS A 140 -22.29 0.40 20.91
N LEU A 141 -21.19 0.79 20.27
CA LEU A 141 -21.18 1.60 19.06
C LEU A 141 -20.94 0.77 17.79
N PHE A 142 -20.13 -0.28 17.86
CA PHE A 142 -19.67 -1.02 16.68
C PHE A 142 -20.42 -2.33 16.46
N GLN A 143 -21.69 -2.34 16.86
CA GLN A 143 -22.61 -3.45 16.64
C GLN A 143 -22.88 -3.63 15.15
N ARG A 144 -22.87 -4.90 14.71
CA ARG A 144 -23.20 -5.29 13.35
C ARG A 144 -24.58 -5.93 13.28
N ASN A 145 -25.25 -5.76 12.15
CA ASN A 145 -26.48 -6.49 11.84
C ASN A 145 -26.16 -7.84 11.16
N ASP A 146 -27.20 -8.60 10.83
CA ASP A 146 -27.11 -9.93 10.18
C ASP A 146 -26.43 -9.88 8.80
N LYS A 147 -26.41 -8.72 8.15
CA LYS A 147 -25.70 -8.47 6.88
C LYS A 147 -24.25 -8.03 7.09
N ASN A 148 -23.72 -8.18 8.31
CA ASN A 148 -22.38 -7.77 8.70
C ASN A 148 -22.10 -6.26 8.53
N MET A 149 -23.14 -5.42 8.56
CA MET A 149 -23.01 -3.95 8.45
C MET A 149 -23.13 -3.28 9.82
N PHE A 150 -22.38 -2.20 10.03
CA PHE A 150 -22.45 -1.42 11.27
C PHE A 150 -23.79 -0.68 11.41
N VAL A 151 -24.56 -1.02 12.45
CA VAL A 151 -25.90 -0.45 12.70
C VAL A 151 -25.84 1.06 12.92
N LYS A 152 -24.83 1.53 13.66
CA LYS A 152 -24.67 2.94 14.04
C LYS A 152 -23.70 3.70 13.13
N HIS A 153 -23.50 3.25 11.89
CA HIS A 153 -22.56 3.84 10.93
C HIS A 153 -22.65 5.37 10.80
N ASN A 154 -23.87 5.93 10.81
CA ASN A 154 -24.07 7.38 10.70
C ASN A 154 -23.55 8.13 11.93
N ILE A 155 -23.80 7.60 13.13
CA ILE A 155 -23.30 8.19 14.39
C ILE A 155 -21.77 8.07 14.44
N ILE A 156 -21.22 6.92 14.06
CA ILE A 156 -19.78 6.70 14.00
C ILE A 156 -19.13 7.71 13.05
N SER A 157 -19.68 7.85 11.84
CA SER A 157 -19.19 8.82 10.85
C SER A 157 -19.26 10.25 11.37
N TYR A 158 -20.35 10.61 12.06
CA TYR A 158 -20.54 11.92 12.65
C TYR A 158 -19.50 12.20 13.75
N VAL A 159 -19.26 11.26 14.65
CA VAL A 159 -18.23 11.42 15.69
C VAL A 159 -16.85 11.55 15.06
N LEU A 160 -16.52 10.67 14.11
CA LEU A 160 -15.24 10.70 13.42
C LEU A 160 -15.05 11.97 12.60
N ASN A 161 -16.11 12.67 12.19
CA ASN A 161 -16.02 13.99 11.55
C ASN A 161 -15.35 15.04 12.44
N PHE A 162 -15.42 14.95 13.76
CA PHE A 162 -14.80 15.95 14.65
C PHE A 162 -13.38 15.57 15.10
N VAL A 163 -12.87 14.41 14.68
CA VAL A 163 -11.56 13.91 15.08
C VAL A 163 -10.49 14.41 14.10
N ASP A 164 -9.37 14.90 14.63
CA ASP A 164 -8.22 15.34 13.83
C ASP A 164 -7.44 14.17 13.24
N CYS A 165 -6.62 14.43 12.21
CA CYS A 165 -5.92 13.36 11.48
C CYS A 165 -4.96 12.55 12.39
N LYS A 166 -4.31 13.18 13.37
CA LYS A 166 -3.38 12.46 14.27
C LYS A 166 -4.13 11.48 15.16
N THR A 167 -5.26 11.90 15.71
CA THR A 167 -6.10 11.03 16.54
C THR A 167 -6.75 9.93 15.71
N LEU A 168 -7.20 10.22 14.47
CA LEU A 168 -7.70 9.18 13.55
C LEU A 168 -6.66 8.09 13.29
N MET A 169 -5.39 8.47 13.07
CA MET A 169 -4.30 7.52 12.85
C MET A 169 -4.03 6.66 14.09
N LYS A 170 -3.93 7.28 15.27
CA LYS A 170 -3.81 6.54 16.53
C LYS A 170 -4.98 5.59 16.75
N PHE A 171 -6.19 6.01 16.40
CA PHE A 171 -7.37 5.18 16.52
C PHE A 171 -7.29 3.94 15.61
N LYS A 172 -6.73 4.04 14.40
CA LYS A 172 -6.47 2.86 13.53
C LYS A 172 -5.50 1.86 14.14
N GLU A 173 -4.60 2.31 15.02
CA GLU A 173 -3.59 1.47 15.67
C GLU A 173 -4.13 0.79 16.93
N CYS A 174 -5.25 1.28 17.47
CA CYS A 174 -5.84 0.71 18.66
C CYS A 174 -6.32 -0.72 18.43
N SER A 175 -6.99 -1.01 17.31
CA SER A 175 -7.67 -2.30 17.14
C SER A 175 -7.98 -2.61 15.67
N LYS A 176 -8.21 -3.90 15.36
CA LYS A 176 -8.66 -4.30 14.00
C LYS A 176 -10.02 -3.67 13.64
N ILE A 177 -10.94 -3.63 14.60
CA ILE A 177 -12.27 -3.04 14.43
C ILE A 177 -12.15 -1.53 14.24
N ASP A 178 -11.32 -0.86 15.05
CA ASP A 178 -11.10 0.59 14.95
C ASP A 178 -10.50 0.96 13.58
N ASN A 179 -9.55 0.17 13.08
CA ASN A 179 -8.98 0.35 11.75
C ASN A 179 -10.03 0.22 10.64
N GLU A 180 -10.87 -0.81 10.70
CA GLU A 180 -11.95 -1.02 9.73
C GLU A 180 -12.92 0.15 9.73
N ILE A 181 -13.27 0.66 10.91
CA ILE A 181 -14.20 1.77 11.07
C ILE A 181 -13.66 3.07 10.51
N VAL A 182 -12.40 3.41 10.82
CA VAL A 182 -11.78 4.59 10.22
C VAL A 182 -11.65 4.41 8.71
N SER A 183 -11.36 3.21 8.23
CA SER A 183 -11.28 2.93 6.79
C SER A 183 -12.65 3.09 6.11
N LEU A 184 -13.74 2.59 6.70
CA LEU A 184 -15.10 2.83 6.22
C LEU A 184 -15.48 4.30 6.21
N TYR A 185 -15.10 5.01 7.26
CA TYR A 185 -15.31 6.44 7.37
C TYR A 185 -14.59 7.22 6.26
N LEU A 186 -13.31 6.92 6.00
CA LEU A 186 -12.55 7.52 4.90
C LEU A 186 -13.16 7.18 3.53
N ARG A 187 -13.65 5.95 3.33
CA ARG A 187 -14.37 5.55 2.10
C ARG A 187 -15.66 6.34 1.91
N LYS A 188 -16.39 6.65 2.99
CA LYS A 188 -17.57 7.52 2.92
C LYS A 188 -17.20 8.92 2.44
N ILE A 189 -16.10 9.48 2.92
CA ILE A 189 -15.59 10.77 2.44
C ILE A 189 -15.21 10.66 0.97
N LEU A 190 -14.44 9.66 0.57
CA LEU A 190 -14.09 9.43 -0.85
C LEU A 190 -15.34 9.30 -1.74
N TYR A 191 -16.44 8.79 -1.19
CA TYR A 191 -17.70 8.70 -1.92
C TYR A 191 -18.34 10.05 -2.21
N SER A 192 -18.16 11.05 -1.34
CA SER A 192 -18.71 12.39 -1.48
C SER A 192 -17.79 13.40 -2.18
N LEU A 193 -16.63 12.98 -2.71
CA LEU A 193 -15.70 13.87 -3.38
C LEU A 193 -16.08 14.10 -4.85
N SER A 194 -15.73 15.29 -5.36
CA SER A 194 -16.20 15.83 -6.63
C SER A 194 -15.63 15.18 -7.89
N PHE A 195 -14.61 14.29 -7.79
CA PHE A 195 -14.09 13.57 -8.96
C PHE A 195 -15.11 12.60 -9.58
N LYS A 196 -16.24 12.37 -8.91
CA LYS A 196 -17.37 11.58 -9.41
C LYS A 196 -18.44 12.40 -10.13
N ASP A 197 -18.48 13.71 -9.90
CA ASP A 197 -19.52 14.59 -10.42
C ASP A 197 -19.24 15.00 -11.88
N GLN A 198 -18.02 14.80 -12.34
CA GLN A 198 -17.61 15.00 -13.73
C GLN A 198 -18.13 13.86 -14.63
N GLU A 199 -18.29 14.14 -15.92
CA GLU A 199 -18.79 13.16 -16.89
C GLU A 199 -17.84 11.95 -17.00
N ILE A 200 -18.35 10.75 -16.68
CA ILE A 200 -17.58 9.49 -16.72
C ILE A 200 -18.08 8.65 -17.89
N LYS A 201 -17.38 8.71 -19.03
CA LYS A 201 -17.67 7.86 -20.20
C LYS A 201 -16.92 6.55 -20.18
N THR A 202 -15.70 6.54 -19.64
CA THR A 202 -14.83 5.36 -19.58
C THR A 202 -13.99 5.36 -18.30
N ASN A 203 -13.35 4.22 -18.00
CA ASN A 203 -12.48 4.08 -16.83
C ASN A 203 -11.30 5.06 -16.82
N ILE A 204 -10.75 5.40 -18.00
CA ILE A 204 -9.66 6.39 -18.09
C ILE A 204 -10.14 7.81 -17.77
N HIS A 205 -11.40 8.16 -18.10
CA HIS A 205 -11.98 9.45 -17.67
C HIS A 205 -12.09 9.51 -16.15
N TYR A 206 -12.62 8.45 -15.53
CA TYR A 206 -12.69 8.37 -14.08
C TYR A 206 -11.30 8.47 -13.43
N TRP A 207 -10.31 7.77 -14.00
CA TRP A 207 -8.92 7.83 -13.53
C TRP A 207 -8.34 9.22 -13.64
N LYS A 208 -8.53 9.90 -14.78
CA LYS A 208 -8.11 11.28 -14.98
C LYS A 208 -8.74 12.21 -13.94
N ASN A 209 -10.04 12.10 -13.68
CA ASN A 209 -10.73 12.92 -12.67
C ASN A 209 -10.15 12.71 -11.26
N VAL A 210 -9.79 11.47 -10.91
CA VAL A 210 -9.14 11.14 -9.64
C VAL A 210 -7.76 11.78 -9.56
N ILE A 211 -6.96 11.70 -10.63
CA ILE A 211 -5.63 12.32 -10.66
C ILE A 211 -5.74 13.84 -10.60
N ASP A 212 -6.65 14.44 -11.37
CA ASP A 212 -6.98 15.87 -11.32
C ASP A 212 -7.33 16.31 -9.89
N TYR A 213 -8.14 15.52 -9.18
CA TYR A 213 -8.51 15.83 -7.81
C TYR A 213 -7.31 15.79 -6.84
N PHE A 214 -6.56 14.69 -6.81
CA PHE A 214 -5.49 14.51 -5.81
C PHE A 214 -4.25 15.34 -6.11
N PHE A 215 -3.90 15.51 -7.40
CA PHE A 215 -2.61 16.04 -7.82
C PHE A 215 -2.64 17.46 -8.38
N PHE A 216 -3.82 17.99 -8.72
CA PHE A 216 -3.96 19.31 -9.32
C PHE A 216 -4.97 20.24 -8.64
N LYS A 217 -6.09 19.72 -8.09
CA LYS A 217 -7.12 20.54 -7.43
C LYS A 217 -6.92 20.64 -5.92
N SER A 218 -6.73 19.49 -5.25
CA SER A 218 -6.61 19.43 -3.78
C SER A 218 -5.17 19.51 -3.30
N GLY A 219 -4.25 18.97 -4.11
CA GLY A 219 -2.82 18.94 -3.85
C GLY A 219 -2.05 19.44 -5.06
N LYS A 220 -0.83 19.89 -4.82
CA LYS A 220 0.20 20.15 -5.84
C LYS A 220 1.48 19.47 -5.39
N LEU A 221 2.13 18.75 -6.30
CA LEU A 221 3.44 18.17 -6.00
C LEU A 221 4.57 19.19 -6.19
N LYS A 222 5.59 19.09 -5.35
CA LYS A 222 6.88 19.80 -5.47
C LYS A 222 8.00 18.77 -5.60
N PRO A 223 9.08 19.09 -6.35
CA PRO A 223 10.26 18.25 -6.38
C PRO A 223 10.84 18.07 -4.97
N ILE A 224 11.44 16.91 -4.68
CA ILE A 224 12.20 16.75 -3.42
C ILE A 224 13.49 17.57 -3.47
N ASP A 225 13.84 18.17 -2.34
CA ASP A 225 15.06 18.98 -2.21
C ASP A 225 16.31 18.09 -2.41
N ARG A 226 17.04 18.33 -3.50
CA ARG A 226 18.27 17.58 -3.81
C ARG A 226 19.51 18.12 -3.14
N THR A 227 19.45 19.30 -2.52
CA THR A 227 20.60 19.87 -1.82
C THR A 227 21.00 19.05 -0.60
N LEU A 228 20.05 18.33 -0.01
CA LEU A 228 20.25 17.43 1.13
C LEU A 228 20.21 15.94 0.74
N TYR A 229 20.10 15.62 -0.54
CA TYR A 229 19.96 14.25 -0.99
C TYR A 229 21.34 13.57 -1.08
N PRO A 230 21.61 12.48 -0.32
CA PRO A 230 22.98 11.96 -0.16
C PRO A 230 23.70 11.63 -1.46
N LEU A 231 22.97 11.06 -2.42
CA LEU A 231 23.50 10.67 -3.73
C LEU A 231 23.99 11.88 -4.54
N VAL A 232 23.17 12.94 -4.56
CA VAL A 232 23.45 14.17 -5.33
C VAL A 232 24.52 14.98 -4.62
N LEU A 233 24.44 15.10 -3.29
CA LEU A 233 25.41 15.82 -2.47
C LEU A 233 26.83 15.27 -2.67
N LYS A 234 26.98 13.93 -2.69
CA LYS A 234 28.27 13.28 -2.94
C LYS A 234 28.86 13.62 -4.32
N GLU A 235 28.03 13.69 -5.36
CA GLU A 235 28.48 14.05 -6.71
C GLU A 235 28.76 15.56 -6.84
N LEU A 236 27.94 16.41 -6.23
CA LEU A 236 28.19 17.84 -6.13
C LEU A 236 29.51 18.12 -5.44
N GLU A 237 29.83 17.43 -4.34
CA GLU A 237 31.11 17.58 -3.63
C GLU A 237 32.33 17.25 -4.48
N LYS A 238 32.25 16.22 -5.34
CA LYS A 238 33.32 15.93 -6.31
C LYS A 238 33.50 17.05 -7.32
N ASN A 239 32.43 17.76 -7.67
CA ASN A 239 32.46 18.81 -8.67
C ASN A 239 32.90 20.17 -8.11
N LYS A 240 32.96 20.35 -6.78
CA LYS A 240 33.42 21.59 -6.11
C LYS A 240 34.83 22.02 -6.50
N SER A 241 35.71 21.07 -6.85
CA SER A 241 37.07 21.38 -7.31
C SER A 241 37.10 22.03 -8.70
N PHE A 242 36.02 21.89 -9.47
CA PHE A 242 35.94 22.39 -10.85
C PHE A 242 35.14 23.69 -10.94
N CYS A 243 33.99 23.79 -10.26
CA CYS A 243 33.08 24.92 -10.39
C CYS A 243 32.40 25.29 -9.05
N ALA A 244 32.04 26.57 -8.91
CA ALA A 244 31.29 27.06 -7.76
C ALA A 244 29.83 26.62 -7.84
N ILE A 245 29.34 25.97 -6.79
CA ILE A 245 27.97 25.46 -6.74
C ILE A 245 27.05 26.57 -6.24
N THR A 246 26.23 27.12 -7.14
CA THR A 246 25.25 28.16 -6.81
C THR A 246 23.83 27.60 -6.83
N LYS A 247 22.89 28.23 -6.12
CA LYS A 247 21.48 27.79 -6.20
C LYS A 247 20.85 28.08 -7.56
N ASP A 248 21.30 29.13 -8.22
CA ASP A 248 20.78 29.55 -9.53
C ASP A 248 21.14 28.52 -10.63
N SER A 249 22.24 27.78 -10.44
CA SER A 249 22.63 26.65 -11.30
C SER A 249 21.79 25.38 -11.11
N MET A 250 20.84 25.35 -10.18
CA MET A 250 20.05 24.16 -9.86
C MET A 250 18.61 24.30 -10.32
N GLU A 251 18.17 23.39 -11.18
CA GLU A 251 16.79 23.32 -11.65
C GLU A 251 16.12 22.05 -11.12
N SER A 252 14.89 22.18 -10.64
CA SER A 252 14.08 21.04 -10.19
C SER A 252 12.67 21.15 -10.73
N THR A 253 12.18 20.09 -11.36
CA THR A 253 10.85 20.04 -11.95
C THR A 253 10.13 18.75 -11.58
N ILE A 254 8.81 18.82 -11.56
CA ILE A 254 7.97 17.65 -11.32
C ILE A 254 6.86 17.63 -12.35
N PHE A 255 6.66 16.46 -12.94
CA PHE A 255 5.65 16.23 -13.95
C PHE A 255 4.84 14.99 -13.63
N ILE A 256 3.56 15.02 -13.99
CA ILE A 256 2.62 13.93 -13.73
C ILE A 256 2.04 13.52 -15.07
N SER A 257 2.20 12.24 -15.41
CA SER A 257 1.67 11.69 -16.66
C SER A 257 0.82 10.45 -16.39
N LEU A 258 -0.17 10.26 -17.27
CA LEU A 258 -1.01 9.06 -17.36
C LEU A 258 -0.55 8.14 -18.50
N ASP A 259 0.56 8.46 -19.16
CA ASP A 259 1.14 7.64 -20.23
C ASP A 259 1.99 6.51 -19.67
N TYR A 260 2.20 5.49 -20.49
CA TYR A 260 3.12 4.41 -20.21
C TYR A 260 4.58 4.87 -20.39
N PHE A 261 5.36 4.84 -19.30
CA PHE A 261 6.81 5.01 -19.35
C PHE A 261 7.51 3.70 -19.01
N ASN A 262 8.29 3.19 -19.96
CA ASN A 262 9.28 2.15 -19.67
C ASN A 262 10.40 2.76 -18.82
N GLU A 263 10.85 2.05 -17.79
CA GLU A 263 11.90 2.45 -16.85
C GLU A 263 13.19 2.89 -17.57
N ASN A 264 13.52 2.22 -18.69
CA ASN A 264 14.71 2.53 -19.48
C ASN A 264 14.65 3.93 -20.12
N LEU A 265 13.47 4.51 -20.30
CA LEU A 265 13.32 5.85 -20.87
C LEU A 265 13.85 6.94 -19.93
N ILE A 266 14.01 6.65 -18.63
CA ILE A 266 14.46 7.64 -17.66
C ILE A 266 15.83 8.23 -18.00
N SER A 267 16.73 7.46 -18.62
CA SER A 267 18.07 7.93 -18.99
C SER A 267 18.06 8.90 -20.17
N CYS A 268 17.06 8.77 -21.05
CA CYS A 268 16.95 9.50 -22.32
C CYS A 268 16.00 10.71 -22.24
N CYS A 269 15.47 10.97 -21.05
CA CYS A 269 14.36 11.90 -20.84
C CYS A 269 14.82 13.32 -20.48
N ASN A 270 15.28 14.10 -21.46
CA ASN A 270 15.85 15.43 -21.20
C ASN A 270 14.83 16.58 -21.16
N HIS A 271 13.54 16.30 -21.37
CA HIS A 271 12.48 17.30 -21.34
C HIS A 271 11.91 17.49 -19.93
N THR A 272 11.55 18.74 -19.60
CA THR A 272 10.84 19.11 -18.37
C THR A 272 9.43 18.52 -18.29
N ASN A 273 8.79 18.32 -19.45
CA ASN A 273 7.50 17.65 -19.60
C ASN A 273 7.72 16.33 -20.36
N PRO A 274 8.14 15.27 -19.65
CA PRO A 274 8.44 14.00 -20.29
C PRO A 274 7.19 13.39 -20.93
N LEU A 275 7.31 12.99 -22.19
CA LEU A 275 6.36 12.15 -22.91
C LEU A 275 7.11 10.95 -23.50
N PRO A 276 6.50 9.77 -23.68
CA PRO A 276 7.23 8.59 -24.16
C PRO A 276 7.94 8.81 -25.49
N HIS A 277 7.29 9.51 -26.43
CA HIS A 277 7.85 9.82 -27.76
C HIS A 277 8.95 10.91 -27.72
N THR A 278 9.12 11.61 -26.60
CA THR A 278 10.19 12.61 -26.42
C THR A 278 11.46 12.02 -25.80
N CYS A 279 11.41 10.77 -25.34
CA CYS A 279 12.55 10.07 -24.74
C CYS A 279 13.35 9.34 -25.84
N ILE A 280 14.19 10.07 -26.56
CA ILE A 280 14.96 9.55 -27.69
C ILE A 280 16.30 8.97 -27.19
N PRO A 281 16.68 7.72 -27.53
CA PRO A 281 17.93 7.09 -27.09
C PRO A 281 19.20 7.90 -27.37
N THR A 282 19.22 8.67 -28.46
CA THR A 282 20.34 9.55 -28.83
C THR A 282 20.59 10.67 -27.82
N ASN A 283 19.61 10.99 -26.97
CA ASN A 283 19.68 12.06 -25.99
C ASN A 283 20.28 11.59 -24.66
N GLU A 284 20.69 10.32 -24.55
CA GLU A 284 21.29 9.81 -23.33
C GLU A 284 22.59 10.54 -23.00
N ILE A 285 22.68 11.07 -21.78
CA ILE A 285 23.83 11.83 -21.32
C ILE A 285 25.01 10.88 -21.07
N GLN A 286 26.18 11.20 -21.62
CA GLN A 286 27.41 10.42 -21.41
C GLN A 286 28.13 10.87 -20.14
N GLY A 287 28.35 9.97 -19.19
CA GLY A 287 29.02 10.28 -17.91
C GLY A 287 29.05 9.09 -16.97
N ILE A 288 29.42 9.33 -15.71
CA ILE A 288 29.35 8.31 -14.65
C ILE A 288 27.89 8.15 -14.27
N LYS A 289 27.32 6.97 -14.57
CA LYS A 289 25.89 6.66 -14.40
C LYS A 289 25.65 5.81 -13.16
N GLN A 290 24.56 6.08 -12.48
CA GLN A 290 23.95 5.19 -11.48
C GLN A 290 22.47 5.03 -11.84
N TYR A 291 22.04 3.78 -11.96
CA TYR A 291 20.66 3.43 -12.32
C TYR A 291 20.15 2.36 -11.36
N LYS A 292 18.98 2.61 -10.77
CA LYS A 292 18.33 1.68 -9.85
C LYS A 292 16.83 1.66 -10.12
N THR A 293 16.28 0.47 -10.35
CA THR A 293 14.83 0.25 -10.36
C THR A 293 14.46 -0.77 -9.31
N GLU A 294 13.42 -0.48 -8.54
CA GLU A 294 12.87 -1.39 -7.56
C GLU A 294 11.33 -1.36 -7.55
N ASN A 295 10.74 -2.53 -7.31
CA ASN A 295 9.32 -2.60 -6.96
C ASN A 295 9.16 -2.11 -5.53
N ILE A 296 8.25 -1.16 -5.33
CA ILE A 296 7.94 -0.59 -4.01
C ILE A 296 6.56 -1.05 -3.55
N THR A 297 6.25 -0.88 -2.27
CA THR A 297 4.91 -1.18 -1.76
C THR A 297 3.95 -0.02 -2.05
N MET A 298 2.64 -0.28 -1.93
CA MET A 298 1.61 0.77 -1.97
C MET A 298 1.86 1.85 -0.90
N VAL A 299 2.37 1.45 0.27
CA VAL A 299 2.67 2.39 1.37
C VAL A 299 3.82 3.29 0.98
N ASP A 300 4.89 2.73 0.41
CA ASP A 300 6.04 3.51 -0.08
C ASP A 300 5.63 4.48 -1.18
N PHE A 301 4.75 4.08 -2.10
CA PHE A 301 4.20 4.96 -3.13
C PHE A 301 3.48 6.17 -2.51
N VAL A 302 2.60 5.93 -1.54
CA VAL A 302 1.89 7.01 -0.84
C VAL A 302 2.83 7.87 0.00
N GLN A 303 3.89 7.30 0.57
CA GLN A 303 4.92 8.07 1.26
C GLN A 303 5.68 8.99 0.28
N GLU A 304 6.04 8.51 -0.90
CA GLU A 304 6.69 9.34 -1.94
C GLU A 304 5.77 10.46 -2.41
N TYR A 305 4.46 10.22 -2.51
CA TYR A 305 3.44 11.24 -2.73
C TYR A 305 3.41 12.26 -1.57
N TYR A 306 3.33 11.80 -0.33
CA TYR A 306 3.31 12.65 0.87
C TYR A 306 4.54 13.56 0.98
N LYS A 307 5.74 13.05 0.70
CA LYS A 307 7.00 13.82 0.74
C LYS A 307 6.98 15.03 -0.20
N ARG A 308 6.22 14.96 -1.29
CA ARG A 308 6.14 15.97 -2.35
C ARG A 308 4.90 16.86 -2.26
N LEU A 309 3.94 16.49 -1.42
CA LEU A 309 2.63 17.09 -1.41
C LEU A 309 2.63 18.47 -0.74
N THR A 310 2.08 19.45 -1.45
CA THR A 310 1.63 20.74 -0.91
C THR A 310 0.13 20.83 -1.09
N ILE A 311 -0.60 21.36 -0.11
CA ILE A 311 -2.06 21.52 -0.24
C ILE A 311 -2.39 22.81 -0.98
N ILE A 312 -3.37 22.74 -1.87
CA ILE A 312 -3.97 23.91 -2.53
C ILE A 312 -5.12 24.40 -1.65
N ASP A 313 -5.12 25.71 -1.37
CA ASP A 313 -6.13 26.37 -0.56
C ASP A 313 -7.30 26.86 -1.40
N ASP A 314 -8.21 25.93 -1.72
CA ASP A 314 -9.46 26.25 -2.41
C ASP A 314 -10.64 25.94 -1.48
N GLU A 315 -11.30 26.99 -0.99
CA GLU A 315 -12.43 26.88 -0.07
C GLU A 315 -13.62 26.10 -0.66
N LEU A 316 -13.84 26.17 -1.98
CA LEU A 316 -14.92 25.43 -2.64
C LEU A 316 -14.62 23.93 -2.63
N MET A 317 -13.36 23.56 -2.90
CA MET A 317 -12.89 22.18 -2.88
C MET A 317 -12.91 21.57 -1.47
N TRP A 318 -12.56 22.37 -0.45
CA TRP A 318 -12.48 21.91 0.94
C TRP A 318 -13.73 22.19 1.77
N SER A 319 -14.81 22.69 1.16
CA SER A 319 -16.07 23.08 1.84
C SER A 319 -16.63 22.01 2.78
N VAL A 320 -16.47 20.72 2.44
CA VAL A 320 -16.96 19.57 3.25
C VAL A 320 -15.96 19.16 4.36
N CYS A 321 -14.69 19.56 4.27
CA CYS A 321 -13.58 19.06 5.11
C CYS A 321 -12.53 20.14 5.45
N TYR A 322 -12.94 21.41 5.60
CA TYR A 322 -12.03 22.56 5.74
C TYR A 322 -10.98 22.39 6.85
N PHE A 323 -11.42 21.91 8.03
CA PHE A 323 -10.57 21.65 9.20
C PHE A 323 -9.62 20.45 9.04
N ARG A 324 -9.61 19.79 7.87
CA ARG A 324 -8.78 18.61 7.56
C ARG A 324 -7.83 18.84 6.40
N LYS A 325 -7.78 20.07 5.92
CA LYS A 325 -6.85 20.53 4.90
C LYS A 325 -5.40 20.35 5.39
N SER A 326 -4.85 19.18 5.13
CA SER A 326 -3.52 18.77 5.58
C SER A 326 -2.95 17.73 4.63
N THR A 327 -1.62 17.73 4.47
CA THR A 327 -0.93 16.75 3.65
C THR A 327 -1.14 15.33 4.17
N GLN A 328 -1.20 15.15 5.49
CA GLN A 328 -1.44 13.84 6.10
C GLN A 328 -2.81 13.29 5.74
N PHE A 329 -3.86 14.11 5.83
CA PHE A 329 -5.22 13.67 5.56
C PHE A 329 -5.43 13.35 4.08
N LEU A 330 -4.92 14.19 3.16
CA LEU A 330 -5.05 13.94 1.72
C LEU A 330 -4.28 12.68 1.30
N SER A 331 -3.08 12.43 1.86
CA SER A 331 -2.34 11.18 1.63
C SER A 331 -3.06 9.95 2.19
N LEU A 332 -3.72 10.08 3.35
CA LEU A 332 -4.52 9.01 3.93
C LEU A 332 -5.75 8.67 3.07
N LEU A 333 -6.40 9.69 2.49
CA LEU A 333 -7.48 9.49 1.52
C LEU A 333 -6.98 8.79 0.25
N LEU A 334 -5.82 9.20 -0.30
CA LEU A 334 -5.23 8.54 -1.46
C LEU A 334 -4.91 7.07 -1.17
N LEU A 335 -4.34 6.77 0.00
CA LEU A 335 -4.09 5.40 0.44
C LEU A 335 -5.36 4.56 0.47
N GLU A 336 -6.43 5.09 1.07
CA GLU A 336 -7.69 4.36 1.17
C GLU A 336 -8.35 4.18 -0.21
N TYR A 337 -8.20 5.17 -1.10
CA TYR A 337 -8.65 5.05 -2.49
C TYR A 337 -7.91 3.93 -3.23
N ILE A 338 -6.57 3.86 -3.13
CA ILE A 338 -5.79 2.79 -3.77
C ILE A 338 -6.17 1.43 -3.17
N LYS A 339 -6.40 1.33 -1.86
CA LYS A 339 -6.93 0.09 -1.24
C LYS A 339 -8.26 -0.34 -1.85
N CYS A 340 -9.17 0.59 -2.10
CA CYS A 340 -10.42 0.30 -2.80
C CYS A 340 -10.16 -0.24 -4.22
N MET A 341 -9.22 0.34 -4.97
CA MET A 341 -8.82 -0.17 -6.28
C MET A 341 -8.24 -1.60 -6.20
N MET A 342 -7.44 -1.90 -5.18
CA MET A 342 -6.87 -3.24 -4.95
C MET A 342 -7.94 -4.29 -4.64
N LEU A 343 -8.99 -3.94 -3.88
CA LEU A 343 -10.12 -4.83 -3.61
C LEU A 343 -10.83 -5.24 -4.92
N VAL A 344 -10.94 -4.31 -5.87
CA VAL A 344 -11.51 -4.58 -7.19
C VAL A 344 -10.62 -5.55 -7.97
N LEU A 345 -9.30 -5.39 -7.95
CA LEU A 345 -8.38 -6.30 -8.62
C LEU A 345 -8.46 -7.74 -8.09
N ASN A 346 -8.56 -7.89 -6.77
CA ASN A 346 -8.70 -9.21 -6.14
C ASN A 346 -9.96 -9.93 -6.64
N LYS A 347 -11.04 -9.19 -6.90
CA LYS A 347 -12.28 -9.75 -7.45
C LYS A 347 -12.13 -10.19 -8.92
N TYR A 348 -11.37 -9.44 -9.72
CA TYR A 348 -11.25 -9.63 -11.17
C TYR A 348 -9.89 -10.18 -11.64
N LYS A 349 -9.11 -10.77 -10.73
CA LYS A 349 -7.77 -11.33 -10.95
C LYS A 349 -6.80 -10.36 -11.66
N GLY A 350 -6.90 -9.06 -11.39
CA GLY A 350 -6.02 -8.06 -12.00
C GLY A 350 -4.66 -7.93 -11.29
N SER A 351 -3.82 -7.03 -11.79
CA SER A 351 -2.48 -6.77 -11.24
C SER A 351 -2.29 -5.28 -10.92
N CYS A 352 -1.58 -4.97 -9.83
CA CYS A 352 -1.13 -3.61 -9.53
C CYS A 352 0.35 -3.64 -9.17
N ILE A 353 1.15 -2.84 -9.86
CA ILE A 353 2.59 -2.77 -9.65
C ILE A 353 2.95 -1.33 -9.35
N PHE A 354 3.73 -1.14 -8.28
CA PHE A 354 4.33 0.14 -7.94
C PHE A 354 5.84 0.04 -8.15
N LYS A 355 6.43 1.04 -8.82
CA LYS A 355 7.86 1.08 -9.10
C LYS A 355 8.46 2.41 -8.69
N LYS A 356 9.71 2.34 -8.27
CA LYS A 356 10.61 3.50 -8.12
C LYS A 356 11.82 3.27 -8.99
N THR A 357 12.07 4.21 -9.89
CA THR A 357 13.25 4.22 -10.75
C THR A 357 14.04 5.49 -10.48
N GLU A 358 15.32 5.34 -10.22
CA GLU A 358 16.25 6.41 -9.89
C GLU A 358 17.43 6.36 -10.85
N TYR A 359 17.74 7.50 -11.45
CA TYR A 359 18.82 7.66 -12.42
C TYR A 359 19.63 8.90 -12.09
N LEU A 360 20.94 8.75 -11.94
CA LEU A 360 21.90 9.82 -11.74
C LEU A 360 22.98 9.70 -12.81
N VAL A 361 23.35 10.82 -13.40
CA VAL A 361 24.51 10.93 -14.29
C VAL A 361 25.30 12.18 -13.94
N ASN A 362 26.62 12.02 -13.82
CA ASN A 362 27.57 13.11 -13.59
C ASN A 362 28.61 13.15 -14.73
N CYS A 363 28.72 14.31 -15.38
CA CYS A 363 29.65 14.59 -16.48
C CYS A 363 30.77 15.56 -16.05
N GLY A 364 30.86 15.87 -14.76
CA GLY A 364 31.81 16.83 -14.17
C GLY A 364 31.27 18.26 -14.12
N HIS A 365 30.86 18.82 -15.26
CA HIS A 365 30.27 20.17 -15.36
C HIS A 365 28.72 20.15 -15.37
N HIS A 366 28.13 18.95 -15.29
CA HIS A 366 26.70 18.74 -15.36
C HIS A 366 26.29 17.53 -14.52
N ILE A 367 25.25 17.66 -13.72
CA ILE A 367 24.61 16.56 -12.99
C ILE A 367 23.14 16.53 -13.36
N THR A 368 22.66 15.36 -13.79
CA THR A 368 21.23 15.09 -13.93
C THR A 368 20.84 14.00 -12.95
N HIS A 369 19.79 14.24 -12.18
CA HIS A 369 19.20 13.26 -11.26
C HIS A 369 17.69 13.18 -11.47
N ARG A 370 17.16 11.97 -11.68
CA ARG A 370 15.74 11.72 -11.97
C ARG A 370 15.22 10.62 -11.07
N ILE A 371 14.03 10.84 -10.51
CA ILE A 371 13.29 9.85 -9.75
C ILE A 371 11.90 9.73 -10.35
N TRP A 372 11.54 8.56 -10.85
CA TRP A 372 10.20 8.24 -11.32
C TRP A 372 9.52 7.32 -10.33
N ILE A 373 8.33 7.73 -9.88
CA ILE A 373 7.45 6.92 -9.04
C ILE A 373 6.23 6.55 -9.87
N GLN A 374 6.03 5.25 -10.07
CA GLN A 374 5.07 4.75 -11.05
C GLN A 374 4.04 3.81 -10.42
N LEU A 375 2.80 3.90 -10.91
CA LEU A 375 1.72 2.96 -10.64
C LEU A 375 1.19 2.41 -11.98
N PHE A 376 1.14 1.09 -12.07
CA PHE A 376 0.57 0.33 -13.17
C PHE A 376 -0.62 -0.46 -12.61
N TYR A 377 -1.83 -0.16 -13.07
CA TYR A 377 -3.06 -0.81 -12.60
C TYR A 377 -3.75 -1.50 -13.77
N GLU A 378 -3.75 -2.83 -13.77
CA GLU A 378 -4.27 -3.66 -14.85
C GLU A 378 -5.48 -4.47 -14.38
N TYR A 379 -6.63 -4.26 -15.02
CA TYR A 379 -7.88 -4.93 -14.66
C TYR A 379 -8.42 -5.78 -15.82
N GLY A 380 -8.90 -7.00 -15.51
CA GLY A 380 -9.65 -7.82 -16.48
C GLY A 380 -8.95 -9.07 -17.02
N ASN A 381 -8.53 -9.99 -16.14
CA ASN A 381 -8.09 -11.33 -16.54
C ASN A 381 -9.25 -12.32 -16.81
N GLU A 382 -10.49 -11.85 -16.91
CA GLU A 382 -11.68 -12.70 -17.10
C GLU A 382 -11.63 -13.53 -18.40
N LEU A 383 -10.88 -13.10 -19.40
CA LEU A 383 -10.80 -13.81 -20.69
C LEU A 383 -9.87 -15.02 -20.69
N VAL A 384 -8.91 -15.16 -19.77
CA VAL A 384 -7.99 -16.31 -19.81
C VAL A 384 -8.74 -17.61 -19.49
N ASP A 385 -9.66 -17.59 -18.52
CA ASP A 385 -10.48 -18.76 -18.19
C ASP A 385 -11.52 -19.09 -19.29
N VAL A 386 -12.05 -18.07 -20.00
CA VAL A 386 -13.03 -18.28 -21.08
C VAL A 386 -12.35 -18.71 -22.38
N GLN A 387 -11.19 -18.15 -22.70
CA GLN A 387 -10.38 -18.54 -23.86
C GLN A 387 -9.73 -19.91 -23.66
N GLU A 388 -9.27 -20.26 -22.46
CA GLU A 388 -8.83 -21.63 -22.16
C GLU A 388 -9.98 -22.63 -22.29
N LYS A 389 -11.17 -22.30 -21.78
CA LYS A 389 -12.36 -23.15 -21.95
C LYS A 389 -12.78 -23.27 -23.43
N ARG A 390 -12.65 -22.20 -24.22
CA ARG A 390 -12.90 -22.22 -25.68
C ARG A 390 -11.83 -23.03 -26.44
N LYS A 391 -10.55 -22.89 -26.08
CA LYS A 391 -9.43 -23.70 -26.65
C LYS A 391 -9.58 -25.17 -26.28
N LYS A 392 -9.94 -25.50 -25.03
CA LYS A 392 -10.25 -26.88 -24.57
C LYS A 392 -11.49 -27.46 -25.27
N LYS A 393 -12.54 -26.67 -25.53
CA LYS A 393 -13.71 -27.09 -26.33
C LYS A 393 -13.39 -27.29 -27.82
N LYS A 394 -12.58 -26.43 -28.44
CA LYS A 394 -12.12 -26.60 -29.83
C LYS A 394 -11.20 -27.82 -29.98
N LYS A 395 -10.33 -28.10 -29.00
CA LYS A 395 -9.48 -29.31 -28.98
C LYS A 395 -10.29 -30.61 -28.79
N LYS A 396 -11.34 -30.59 -27.95
CA LYS A 396 -12.30 -31.72 -27.83
C LYS A 396 -13.11 -31.95 -29.11
N LYS A 397 -13.54 -30.90 -29.82
CA LYS A 397 -14.23 -31.03 -31.12
C LYS A 397 -13.32 -31.57 -32.23
N ARG A 398 -12.06 -31.14 -32.29
CA ARG A 398 -11.08 -31.68 -33.26
C ARG A 398 -10.73 -33.14 -33.02
N ASN A 399 -10.64 -33.58 -31.76
CA ASN A 399 -10.41 -34.99 -31.47
C ASN A 399 -11.63 -35.87 -31.77
N ALA A 400 -12.86 -35.38 -31.50
CA ALA A 400 -14.08 -36.13 -31.84
C ALA A 400 -14.36 -36.24 -33.36
N GLN A 401 -13.84 -35.33 -34.18
CA GLN A 401 -13.93 -35.41 -35.65
C GLN A 401 -12.87 -36.31 -36.29
N ASN A 402 -11.76 -36.58 -35.60
CA ASN A 402 -10.71 -37.47 -36.10
C ASN A 402 -10.99 -38.97 -35.83
N ASP A 403 -11.85 -39.29 -34.87
CA ASP A 403 -12.23 -40.69 -34.54
C ASP A 403 -13.35 -41.26 -35.44
N HIS A 404 -13.85 -40.49 -36.43
CA HIS A 404 -14.91 -40.91 -37.36
C HIS A 404 -14.51 -40.93 -38.84
N LYS A 405 -13.22 -40.88 -39.17
CA LYS A 405 -12.72 -41.11 -40.53
C LYS A 405 -11.73 -42.28 -40.59
N VAL A 406 -12.23 -43.48 -40.29
CA VAL A 406 -11.63 -44.73 -40.77
C VAL A 406 -12.75 -45.63 -41.27
N SER A 407 -13.11 -45.49 -42.55
CA SER A 407 -13.50 -46.60 -43.45
C SER A 407 -13.95 -46.10 -44.82
N ALA A 408 -13.45 -46.81 -45.84
CA ALA A 408 -13.88 -46.87 -47.24
C ALA A 408 -13.54 -45.68 -48.19
N ALA A 409 -12.71 -46.00 -49.18
CA ALA A 409 -12.41 -45.24 -50.40
C ALA A 409 -13.33 -45.72 -51.56
N PRO A 410 -13.12 -45.30 -52.82
CA PRO A 410 -13.33 -43.96 -53.38
C PRO A 410 -14.25 -43.99 -54.62
N ALA A 411 -14.82 -42.85 -55.04
CA ALA A 411 -15.33 -42.68 -56.40
C ALA A 411 -15.33 -41.19 -56.82
N PHE A 412 -14.76 -40.96 -58.01
CA PHE A 412 -14.89 -39.81 -58.93
C PHE A 412 -16.36 -39.33 -59.06
N ASP A 413 -16.73 -38.07 -59.32
CA ASP A 413 -16.35 -37.19 -60.44
C ASP A 413 -17.03 -35.79 -60.30
N ALA A 414 -16.62 -34.82 -61.14
CA ALA A 414 -17.22 -33.50 -61.46
C ALA A 414 -16.94 -32.34 -60.47
N ASP A 415 -15.99 -31.43 -60.76
CA ASP A 415 -16.05 -30.29 -61.70
C ASP A 415 -16.60 -29.01 -61.04
N TYR A 416 -15.71 -28.04 -60.77
CA TYR A 416 -15.85 -26.59 -61.06
C TYR A 416 -14.75 -25.76 -60.39
N GLY A 417 -14.07 -24.95 -61.22
CA GLY A 417 -13.68 -23.56 -60.93
C GLY A 417 -12.74 -23.27 -59.76
N GLY A 418 -11.46 -23.03 -60.07
CA GLY A 418 -10.56 -22.31 -59.18
C GLY A 418 -10.89 -20.81 -59.15
N GLU A 419 -11.11 -20.26 -57.96
CA GLU A 419 -11.01 -18.84 -57.65
C GLU A 419 -10.33 -18.66 -56.29
N ASN A 420 -9.57 -17.58 -56.21
CA ASN A 420 -8.69 -17.20 -55.11
C ASN A 420 -9.42 -17.01 -53.78
N ASP A 421 -8.91 -17.61 -52.70
CA ASP A 421 -9.10 -17.08 -51.35
C ASP A 421 -7.73 -16.79 -50.71
N ASN A 422 -7.36 -15.52 -50.77
CA ASN A 422 -6.39 -14.88 -49.91
C ASN A 422 -6.94 -14.90 -48.47
N ASP A 423 -6.66 -15.94 -47.69
CA ASP A 423 -6.79 -15.88 -46.23
C ASP A 423 -5.58 -15.14 -45.64
N ASN A 424 -5.55 -13.83 -45.87
CA ASN A 424 -4.83 -12.88 -45.02
C ASN A 424 -5.59 -12.72 -43.70
N ASP A 425 -5.52 -13.74 -42.84
CA ASP A 425 -5.99 -13.66 -41.45
C ASP A 425 -4.83 -13.25 -40.52
N TYR A 426 -4.18 -12.13 -40.87
CA TYR A 426 -3.45 -11.28 -39.92
C TYR A 426 -4.38 -10.15 -39.45
N ALA A 427 -5.54 -10.52 -38.92
CA ALA A 427 -6.43 -9.59 -38.25
C ALA A 427 -5.96 -9.38 -36.80
N ASP A 428 -5.07 -8.41 -36.62
CA ASP A 428 -5.23 -7.32 -35.65
C ASP A 428 -5.74 -7.73 -34.24
N ASP A 429 -4.93 -8.49 -33.48
CA ASP A 429 -5.23 -8.87 -32.07
C ASP A 429 -4.62 -7.90 -31.03
N ASP A 430 -3.91 -6.85 -31.47
CA ASP A 430 -3.19 -5.92 -30.59
C ASP A 430 -4.01 -4.68 -30.18
N SER A 431 -5.10 -4.37 -30.89
CA SER A 431 -5.86 -3.13 -30.66
C SER A 431 -6.89 -3.22 -29.51
N THR A 432 -7.25 -4.42 -29.04
CA THR A 432 -8.29 -4.59 -27.99
C THR A 432 -7.75 -4.76 -26.57
N ASN A 433 -6.44 -4.94 -26.39
CA ASN A 433 -5.81 -5.17 -25.08
C ASN A 433 -5.34 -3.88 -24.37
N ASN A 434 -5.14 -2.78 -25.09
CA ASN A 434 -4.53 -1.57 -24.51
C ASN A 434 -5.43 -0.75 -23.56
N ASN A 435 -6.73 -1.03 -23.49
CA ASN A 435 -7.66 -0.24 -22.66
C ASN A 435 -7.80 -0.75 -21.21
N ARG A 436 -7.06 -1.79 -20.81
CA ARG A 436 -7.19 -2.45 -19.50
C ARG A 436 -6.21 -1.98 -18.45
N THR A 437 -5.31 -1.07 -18.80
CA THR A 437 -4.26 -0.62 -17.91
C THR A 437 -4.36 0.89 -17.69
N LEU A 438 -4.34 1.29 -16.42
CA LEU A 438 -4.21 2.68 -16.01
C LEU A 438 -2.77 2.91 -15.56
N TYR A 439 -2.19 4.01 -16.02
CA TYR A 439 -0.83 4.40 -15.68
C TYR A 439 -0.83 5.71 -14.90
N LEU A 440 0.16 5.84 -14.03
CA LEU A 440 0.52 7.10 -13.40
C LEU A 440 2.03 7.11 -13.20
N THR A 441 2.68 8.16 -13.70
CA THR A 441 4.11 8.42 -13.50
C THR A 441 4.26 9.80 -12.86
N ILE A 442 4.87 9.84 -11.68
CA ILE A 442 5.36 11.07 -11.05
C ILE A 442 6.84 11.17 -11.38
N ALA A 443 7.19 12.05 -12.31
CA ALA A 443 8.53 12.27 -12.78
C ALA A 443 9.15 13.49 -12.07
N ASP A 444 10.08 13.25 -11.16
CA ASP A 444 10.79 14.26 -10.38
C ASP A 444 12.22 14.39 -10.91
N HIS A 445 12.52 15.51 -11.58
CA HIS A 445 13.77 15.75 -12.28
C HIS A 445 14.55 16.87 -11.59
N TYR A 446 15.86 16.69 -11.51
CA TYR A 446 16.82 17.65 -11.01
C TYR A 446 17.98 17.76 -11.98
N LYS A 447 18.45 18.99 -12.17
CA LYS A 447 19.59 19.33 -13.00
C LYS A 447 20.47 20.31 -12.24
N TRP A 448 21.78 20.13 -12.37
CA TRP A 448 22.77 21.13 -12.01
C TRP A 448 23.70 21.33 -13.20
N ASP A 449 23.91 22.59 -13.57
CA ASP A 449 24.81 23.03 -14.65
C ASP A 449 25.86 23.99 -14.09
N ALA A 450 27.13 23.71 -14.28
CA ALA A 450 28.25 24.49 -13.72
C ALA A 450 28.33 25.96 -14.16
#